data_AF-A0A9P7V200-F1
#
_entry.id   AF-A0A9P7V200-F1
#
_cell.length_a   1.000
_cell.length_b   1.000
_cell.length_c   1.000
_cell.angle_alpha   90.00
_cell.angle_beta   90.00
_cell.angle_gamma   90.00
#
_symmetry.space_group_name_H-M   'P 1'
#
loop_
_entity.id
_entity.type
_entity.pdbx_description
1 polymer ?
#
loop_
_entity_poly.entity_id
_entity_poly.type
_entity_poly.pdbx_seq_one_letter_code
_entity_poly.pdbx_strand_id
1 'polypeptide(L)'
;MLSSSFRRVPRRPAPRCRRAGRCITTSNTEGATEVPPPLRIKPWRNKPDTSFQRSTNGTSLSRYNLRLSMAATKSYVSSCFETLSEMKENNVKPDLSTYHPILQVLANIRAETEALAVYDDMLSNGIQLDIHAYNLLLDAIQHRSSGETWSILHDMRKQSINPNSGTYSKIIRIFTAAQNLETSLVHLQEMRRKGVEPEFETVQDVVDLAAKQGHPRLALDLIDSLKHVLVRDIGLNVWKNCLKASANILWKDGTLKSWEAVVKDEAFEPDESLCVSVLHVAGHHGLPDLSASVLAVLKKSEIPWNEPHFASLIEAFTCNGQISEAFTTLNLMQSNNISISPTTLSPLVEAIKKDEDSLDAAWSIVENLPKAHIAALNTVIRAAGALGDLQRAVGAYKSATDMNVEPNLDTFHSLLEAALTARRPLGDIIMEDMKAASIDPDQRIFELLIDLSLTQESYEDAFYHLEEMKAAGFTPQQSTYESIVRKCALNGDERYTIALDEMKEKGHVPSGPFQREVLSAYKNVSLQQPDAPSTSFSSHGRGVLDGSAQRFIEAGGLV
;
A
#
# COMPACT_ATOMS: atom_id res chain seq x y z
N MET A 1 19.47 77.09 8.89
CA MET A 1 18.44 77.64 7.97
C MET A 1 17.39 76.56 7.77
N LEU A 2 16.13 76.90 8.11
CA LEU A 2 14.85 76.35 7.62
C LEU A 2 14.65 74.82 7.78
N SER A 3 13.94 74.27 8.77
CA SER A 3 12.56 74.48 9.25
C SER A 3 11.49 74.45 8.16
N SER A 4 10.74 73.35 8.07
CA SER A 4 9.31 73.42 7.72
C SER A 4 8.51 72.37 8.47
N SER A 5 7.44 72.86 9.07
CA SER A 5 6.57 72.27 10.07
C SER A 5 5.16 72.18 9.49
N PHE A 6 4.44 71.05 9.64
CA PHE A 6 2.97 71.09 9.64
C PHE A 6 2.34 70.04 10.56
N ARG A 7 1.99 70.54 11.76
CA ARG A 7 0.75 70.38 12.55
C ARG A 7 0.08 69.00 12.62
N ARG A 8 0.17 68.40 13.82
CA ARG A 8 -0.79 67.45 14.41
C ARG A 8 -2.13 68.14 14.71
N VAL A 9 -3.24 67.49 14.35
CA VAL A 9 -4.61 67.81 14.82
C VAL A 9 -5.10 66.64 15.69
N PRO A 10 -5.78 66.89 16.84
CA PRO A 10 -6.02 65.88 17.87
C PRO A 10 -7.28 65.04 17.60
N ARG A 11 -7.21 63.73 17.92
CA ARG A 11 -8.36 62.82 17.99
C ARG A 11 -9.20 63.14 19.24
N ARG A 12 -10.50 63.40 19.06
CA ARG A 12 -11.52 63.43 20.13
C ARG A 12 -12.11 62.02 20.37
N PRO A 13 -12.66 61.74 21.58
CA PRO A 13 -12.84 60.39 22.10
C PRO A 13 -14.18 59.75 21.69
N ALA A 14 -14.18 58.42 21.61
CA ALA A 14 -15.38 57.59 21.47
C ALA A 14 -16.17 57.49 22.79
N PRO A 15 -17.51 57.39 22.76
CA PRO A 15 -18.28 57.09 23.96
C PRO A 15 -18.23 55.59 24.28
N ARG A 16 -18.06 55.31 25.57
CA ARG A 16 -18.14 53.99 26.21
C ARG A 16 -19.52 53.37 26.05
N CYS A 17 -19.57 52.07 25.77
CA CYS A 17 -20.57 51.19 26.37
C CYS A 17 -19.92 49.88 26.82
N ARG A 18 -20.51 49.31 27.87
CA ARG A 18 -19.88 48.54 28.94
C ARG A 18 -19.69 47.04 28.62
N ARG A 19 -18.58 46.53 29.18
CA ARG A 19 -18.22 45.14 29.51
C ARG A 19 -19.40 44.21 29.88
N ALA A 20 -19.29 42.96 29.43
CA ALA A 20 -19.05 41.74 30.22
C ALA A 20 -19.18 40.52 29.29
N GLY A 21 -18.33 39.49 29.22
CA GLY A 21 -17.10 39.12 29.89
C GLY A 21 -16.81 37.63 29.58
N ARG A 22 -15.52 37.27 29.41
CA ARG A 22 -14.91 35.92 29.60
C ARG A 22 -15.42 34.77 28.70
N CYS A 23 -14.63 33.80 28.23
CA CYS A 23 -13.23 33.42 28.41
C CYS A 23 -12.77 32.70 27.14
N ILE A 24 -11.49 32.81 26.83
CA ILE A 24 -10.78 31.94 25.88
C ILE A 24 -10.34 30.70 26.66
N THR A 25 -10.66 29.51 26.16
CA THR A 25 -9.89 28.29 26.43
C THR A 25 -9.60 27.61 25.10
N THR A 26 -8.32 27.46 24.83
CA THR A 26 -7.70 26.79 23.69
C THR A 26 -7.85 25.28 23.78
N SER A 27 -8.26 24.62 22.69
CA SER A 27 -7.88 23.24 22.39
C SER A 27 -7.94 22.99 20.88
N ASN A 28 -6.80 22.59 20.32
CA ASN A 28 -6.61 22.09 18.96
C ASN A 28 -7.52 20.89 18.69
N THR A 29 -8.22 20.90 17.54
CA THR A 29 -8.49 19.72 16.69
C THR A 29 -8.85 20.22 15.28
N GLU A 30 -8.00 19.83 14.31
CA GLU A 30 -8.28 19.43 12.93
C GLU A 30 -9.25 20.24 12.05
N GLY A 31 -8.81 20.50 10.81
CA GLY A 31 -9.48 21.29 9.80
C GLY A 31 -10.88 20.77 9.43
N ALA A 32 -11.88 21.27 10.14
CA ALA A 32 -13.24 21.29 9.66
C ALA A 32 -13.36 22.43 8.63
N THR A 33 -13.71 22.09 7.39
CA THR A 33 -14.30 23.05 6.46
C THR A 33 -15.44 23.76 7.19
N GLU A 34 -15.25 25.04 7.52
CA GLU A 34 -16.28 25.86 8.15
C GLU A 34 -17.50 25.88 7.22
N VAL A 35 -18.50 25.06 7.55
CA VAL A 35 -19.84 25.15 6.97
C VAL A 35 -20.32 26.57 7.30
N PRO A 36 -20.64 27.41 6.31
CA PRO A 36 -21.12 28.76 6.57
C PRO A 36 -22.34 28.67 7.51
N PRO A 37 -22.48 29.60 8.47
CA PRO A 37 -23.56 29.54 9.45
C PRO A 37 -24.90 29.44 8.70
N PRO A 38 -25.83 28.56 9.13
CA PRO A 38 -27.11 28.41 8.47
C PRO A 38 -27.76 29.78 8.39
N LEU A 39 -28.15 30.18 7.17
CA LEU A 39 -28.82 31.44 6.93
C LEU A 39 -29.95 31.56 7.95
N ARG A 40 -30.03 32.68 8.68
CA ARG A 40 -31.16 33.01 9.58
C ARG A 40 -32.41 33.34 8.76
N ILE A 41 -32.78 32.45 7.86
CA ILE A 41 -33.96 32.50 7.01
C ILE A 41 -34.80 31.30 7.47
N LYS A 42 -36.08 31.52 7.78
CA LYS A 42 -36.97 30.38 8.06
C LYS A 42 -36.99 29.51 6.81
N PRO A 43 -36.77 28.19 6.90
CA PRO A 43 -36.75 27.32 5.73
C PRO A 43 -38.06 27.51 4.96
N TRP A 44 -37.94 27.86 3.68
CA TRP A 44 -39.08 28.08 2.81
C TRP A 44 -39.93 26.80 2.80
N ARG A 45 -41.19 26.91 3.27
CA ARG A 45 -42.14 25.80 3.22
C ARG A 45 -43.11 26.05 2.07
N ASN A 46 -43.12 25.14 1.10
CA ASN A 46 -44.09 25.14 0.02
C ASN A 46 -45.52 25.16 0.60
N LYS A 47 -46.30 26.18 0.21
CA LYS A 47 -47.75 26.24 0.38
C LYS A 47 -48.33 26.29 -1.03
N PRO A 48 -48.76 25.16 -1.60
CA PRO A 48 -49.34 25.14 -2.93
C PRO A 48 -50.70 25.86 -2.89
N ASP A 49 -50.84 26.93 -3.66
CA ASP A 49 -52.13 27.61 -3.86
C ASP A 49 -52.54 27.44 -5.31
N THR A 50 -53.58 26.65 -5.54
CA THR A 50 -54.07 26.31 -6.89
C THR A 50 -55.17 27.25 -7.37
N SER A 51 -55.50 28.31 -6.63
CA SER A 51 -56.69 29.13 -6.84
C SER A 51 -56.42 30.55 -7.38
N PHE A 52 -55.67 30.66 -8.48
CA PHE A 52 -55.42 31.96 -9.12
C PHE A 52 -56.65 32.46 -9.91
N GLN A 53 -57.38 33.46 -9.38
CA GLN A 53 -58.36 34.25 -10.13
C GLN A 53 -57.69 35.51 -10.71
N ARG A 54 -58.11 35.95 -11.91
CA ARG A 54 -57.55 37.15 -12.58
C ARG A 54 -57.64 38.38 -11.65
N SER A 55 -56.48 38.95 -11.33
CA SER A 55 -56.36 40.20 -10.54
C SER A 55 -57.05 41.37 -11.25
N THR A 56 -57.85 42.11 -10.48
CA THR A 56 -58.46 43.40 -10.84
C THR A 56 -57.59 44.60 -10.45
N ASN A 57 -56.39 44.39 -9.89
CA ASN A 57 -55.46 45.44 -9.46
C ASN A 57 -54.23 45.50 -10.38
N GLY A 58 -53.90 46.70 -10.85
CA GLY A 58 -52.92 46.99 -11.91
C GLY A 58 -51.43 46.83 -11.58
N THR A 59 -51.05 45.94 -10.65
CA THR A 59 -49.63 45.58 -10.47
C THR A 59 -49.21 44.56 -11.53
N SER A 60 -48.45 45.03 -12.52
CA SER A 60 -47.97 44.19 -13.61
C SER A 60 -46.94 43.16 -13.11
N LEU A 61 -47.06 41.91 -13.56
CA LEU A 61 -46.07 40.82 -13.39
C LEU A 61 -44.62 41.29 -13.61
N SER A 62 -44.43 42.18 -14.58
CA SER A 62 -43.14 42.82 -14.89
C SER A 62 -42.53 43.61 -13.74
N ARG A 63 -43.34 44.23 -12.86
CA ARG A 63 -42.84 45.00 -11.71
C ARG A 63 -42.28 44.09 -10.61
N TYR A 64 -42.92 42.93 -10.39
CA TYR A 64 -42.41 41.91 -9.46
C TYR A 64 -41.14 41.25 -10.02
N ASN A 65 -41.12 40.88 -11.30
CA ASN A 65 -39.94 40.29 -11.94
C ASN A 65 -38.76 41.26 -11.96
N LEU A 66 -39.00 42.57 -12.14
CA LEU A 66 -37.95 43.60 -12.02
C LEU A 66 -37.39 43.68 -10.59
N ARG A 67 -38.26 43.71 -9.56
CA ARG A 67 -37.83 43.69 -8.15
C ARG A 67 -37.01 42.45 -7.82
N LEU A 68 -37.43 41.28 -8.30
CA LEU A 68 -36.72 40.01 -8.12
C LEU A 68 -35.36 40.01 -8.83
N SER A 69 -35.28 40.50 -10.07
CA SER A 69 -34.00 40.62 -10.78
C SER A 69 -33.02 41.58 -10.07
N MET A 70 -33.51 42.69 -9.51
CA MET A 70 -32.70 43.63 -8.72
C MET A 70 -32.28 43.06 -7.37
N ALA A 71 -33.11 42.24 -6.73
CA ALA A 71 -32.75 41.54 -5.50
C ALA A 71 -31.75 40.41 -5.77
N ALA A 72 -31.90 39.72 -6.90
CA ALA A 72 -31.03 38.64 -7.32
C ALA A 72 -29.62 39.11 -7.69
N THR A 73 -29.50 40.24 -8.38
CA THR A 73 -28.20 40.88 -8.67
C THR A 73 -27.45 41.31 -7.42
N LYS A 74 -28.14 41.52 -6.30
CA LYS A 74 -27.56 41.84 -4.99
C LYS A 74 -27.45 40.62 -4.05
N SER A 75 -27.78 39.41 -4.53
CA SER A 75 -27.79 38.15 -3.75
C SER A 75 -28.64 38.20 -2.48
N TYR A 76 -29.72 39.00 -2.45
CA TYR A 76 -30.61 39.13 -1.30
C TYR A 76 -31.70 38.05 -1.29
N VAL A 77 -31.36 36.87 -0.76
CA VAL A 77 -32.25 35.70 -0.68
C VAL A 77 -33.57 36.01 0.04
N SER A 78 -33.51 36.64 1.22
CA SER A 78 -34.71 36.96 2.00
C SER A 78 -35.68 37.87 1.24
N SER A 79 -35.15 38.89 0.56
CA SER A 79 -35.96 39.82 -0.23
C SER A 79 -36.58 39.15 -1.45
N CYS A 80 -35.90 38.15 -2.03
CA CYS A 80 -36.46 37.34 -3.12
C CYS A 80 -37.67 36.51 -2.64
N PHE A 81 -37.56 35.83 -1.49
CA PHE A 81 -38.67 35.06 -0.93
C PHE A 81 -39.81 35.92 -0.40
N GLU A 82 -39.52 37.09 0.17
CA GLU A 82 -40.52 38.09 0.56
C GLU A 82 -41.31 38.58 -0.65
N THR A 83 -40.61 38.92 -1.74
CA THR A 83 -41.25 39.37 -2.98
C THR A 83 -42.07 38.26 -3.64
N LEU A 84 -41.61 37.00 -3.59
CA LEU A 84 -42.38 35.84 -4.06
C LEU A 84 -43.64 35.60 -3.19
N SER A 85 -43.55 35.79 -1.87
CA SER A 85 -44.70 35.68 -0.96
C SER A 85 -45.72 36.79 -1.21
N GLU A 86 -45.27 38.04 -1.33
CA GLU A 86 -46.09 39.21 -1.66
C GLU A 86 -46.81 39.01 -3.00
N MET A 87 -46.15 38.39 -3.97
CA MET A 87 -46.73 38.09 -5.28
C MET A 87 -47.87 37.06 -5.20
N LYS A 88 -47.72 36.03 -4.37
CA LYS A 88 -48.76 35.03 -4.11
C LYS A 88 -49.93 35.60 -3.32
N GLU A 89 -49.67 36.40 -2.28
CA GLU A 89 -50.71 37.08 -1.50
C GLU A 89 -51.57 38.02 -2.36
N ASN A 90 -50.95 38.64 -3.37
CA ASN A 90 -51.63 39.50 -4.33
C ASN A 90 -52.27 38.75 -5.52
N ASN A 91 -52.35 37.41 -5.45
CA ASN A 91 -52.93 36.54 -6.49
C ASN A 91 -52.30 36.71 -7.88
N VAL A 92 -51.02 37.07 -7.96
CA VAL A 92 -50.30 37.15 -9.23
C VAL A 92 -49.60 35.82 -9.49
N LYS A 93 -49.96 35.14 -10.58
CA LYS A 93 -49.38 33.83 -10.92
C LYS A 93 -47.89 33.95 -11.28
N PRO A 94 -47.00 33.23 -10.58
CA PRO A 94 -45.58 33.14 -10.94
C PRO A 94 -45.34 32.54 -12.34
N ASP A 95 -44.30 33.02 -13.02
CA ASP A 95 -43.84 32.47 -14.30
C ASP A 95 -42.35 32.07 -14.22
N LEU A 96 -41.80 31.52 -15.31
CA LEU A 96 -40.39 31.12 -15.37
C LEU A 96 -39.44 32.29 -15.07
N SER A 97 -39.76 33.49 -15.53
CA SER A 97 -38.93 34.68 -15.30
C SER A 97 -38.98 35.19 -13.85
N THR A 98 -40.00 34.81 -13.08
CA THR A 98 -40.05 34.99 -11.62
C THR A 98 -39.08 34.04 -10.91
N TYR A 99 -38.97 32.79 -11.35
CA TYR A 99 -38.16 31.77 -10.68
C TYR A 99 -36.69 31.73 -11.10
N HIS A 100 -36.34 32.08 -12.33
CA HIS A 100 -34.93 32.09 -12.78
C HIS A 100 -34.02 32.94 -11.87
N PRO A 101 -34.36 34.19 -11.48
CA PRO A 101 -33.53 34.99 -10.59
C PRO A 101 -33.40 34.37 -9.19
N ILE A 102 -34.45 33.72 -8.70
CA ILE A 102 -34.46 33.06 -7.39
C ILE A 102 -33.52 31.84 -7.44
N LEU A 103 -33.67 30.97 -8.43
CA LEU A 103 -32.79 29.82 -8.63
C LEU A 103 -31.33 30.24 -8.87
N GLN A 104 -31.07 31.34 -9.58
CA GLN A 104 -29.72 31.85 -9.78
C GLN A 104 -29.03 32.24 -8.46
N VAL A 105 -29.77 32.91 -7.57
CA VAL A 105 -29.23 33.27 -6.25
C VAL A 105 -28.99 32.01 -5.42
N LEU A 106 -29.92 31.05 -5.45
CA LEU A 106 -29.79 29.79 -4.70
C LEU A 106 -28.63 28.94 -5.22
N ALA A 107 -28.41 28.90 -6.53
CA ALA A 107 -27.25 28.26 -7.16
C ALA A 107 -25.93 28.91 -6.71
N ASN A 108 -25.86 30.24 -6.70
CA ASN A 108 -24.66 30.97 -6.27
C ASN A 108 -24.31 30.73 -4.80
N ILE A 109 -25.32 30.54 -3.94
CA ILE A 109 -25.15 30.35 -2.49
C ILE A 109 -25.13 28.85 -2.14
N ARG A 110 -25.38 27.96 -3.12
CA ARG A 110 -25.47 26.49 -2.95
C ARG A 110 -26.48 26.07 -1.88
N ALA A 111 -27.63 26.75 -1.87
CA ALA A 111 -28.72 26.49 -0.91
C ALA A 111 -29.63 25.36 -1.42
N GLU A 112 -29.20 24.11 -1.19
CA GLU A 112 -29.80 22.91 -1.79
C GLU A 112 -31.26 22.67 -1.36
N THR A 113 -31.55 22.85 -0.06
CA THR A 113 -32.88 22.61 0.52
C THR A 113 -33.92 23.59 -0.02
N GLU A 114 -33.54 24.87 -0.11
CA GLU A 114 -34.38 25.95 -0.59
C GLU A 114 -34.59 25.83 -2.11
N ALA A 115 -33.56 25.42 -2.86
CA ALA A 115 -33.66 25.21 -4.30
C ALA A 115 -34.68 24.11 -4.65
N LEU A 116 -34.68 23.01 -3.90
CA LEU A 116 -35.67 21.94 -4.07
C LEU A 116 -37.08 22.35 -3.63
N ALA A 117 -37.20 23.15 -2.56
CA ALA A 117 -38.50 23.69 -2.17
C ALA A 117 -39.08 24.66 -3.21
N VAL A 118 -38.21 25.43 -3.89
CA VAL A 118 -38.59 26.26 -5.04
C VAL A 118 -38.96 25.39 -6.24
N TYR A 119 -38.25 24.29 -6.49
CA TYR A 119 -38.58 23.32 -7.52
C TYR A 119 -39.98 22.70 -7.32
N ASP A 120 -40.29 22.23 -6.10
CA ASP A 120 -41.61 21.69 -5.76
C ASP A 120 -42.73 22.73 -5.92
N ASP A 121 -42.44 23.99 -5.62
CA ASP A 121 -43.36 25.11 -5.82
C ASP A 121 -43.61 25.38 -7.31
N MET A 122 -42.57 25.35 -8.15
CA MET A 122 -42.71 25.48 -9.61
C MET A 122 -43.59 24.37 -10.19
N LEU A 123 -43.38 23.12 -9.76
CA LEU A 123 -44.19 21.97 -10.17
C LEU A 123 -45.65 22.11 -9.71
N SER A 124 -45.87 22.53 -8.46
CA SER A 124 -47.21 22.73 -7.88
C SER A 124 -48.01 23.81 -8.61
N ASN A 125 -47.33 24.84 -9.13
CA ASN A 125 -47.94 25.91 -9.93
C ASN A 125 -48.15 25.53 -11.42
N GLY A 126 -47.76 24.30 -11.80
CA GLY A 126 -47.89 23.78 -13.16
C GLY A 126 -46.98 24.49 -14.17
N ILE A 127 -45.82 24.96 -13.73
CA ILE A 127 -44.85 25.65 -14.60
C ILE A 127 -43.96 24.60 -15.26
N GLN A 128 -43.89 24.62 -16.59
CA GLN A 128 -42.96 23.79 -17.36
C GLN A 128 -41.56 24.41 -17.27
N LEU A 129 -40.59 23.66 -16.78
CA LEU A 129 -39.21 24.14 -16.66
C LEU A 129 -38.52 24.13 -18.01
N ASP A 130 -37.64 25.10 -18.25
CA ASP A 130 -36.71 25.07 -19.37
C ASP A 130 -35.36 24.49 -18.96
N ILE A 131 -34.49 24.26 -19.95
CA ILE A 131 -33.14 23.71 -19.70
C ILE A 131 -32.31 24.63 -18.79
N HIS A 132 -32.56 25.94 -18.82
CA HIS A 132 -31.87 26.90 -17.98
C HIS A 132 -32.28 26.75 -16.51
N ALA A 133 -33.58 26.65 -16.20
CA ALA A 133 -34.07 26.40 -14.85
C ALA A 133 -33.52 25.08 -14.28
N TYR A 134 -33.50 24.00 -15.08
CA TYR A 134 -32.89 22.74 -14.69
C TYR A 134 -31.38 22.87 -14.42
N ASN A 135 -30.66 23.60 -15.26
CA ASN A 135 -29.22 23.83 -15.08
C ASN A 135 -28.92 24.63 -13.81
N LEU A 136 -29.75 25.62 -13.44
CA LEU A 136 -29.61 26.36 -12.19
C LEU A 136 -29.94 25.49 -10.97
N LEU A 137 -30.95 24.63 -11.08
CA LEU A 137 -31.29 23.67 -10.04
C LEU A 137 -30.15 22.68 -9.80
N LEU A 138 -29.57 22.12 -10.87
CA LEU A 138 -28.42 21.21 -10.80
C LEU A 138 -27.18 21.87 -10.19
N ASP A 139 -26.91 23.14 -10.47
CA ASP A 139 -25.84 23.90 -9.80
C ASP A 139 -26.09 24.04 -8.29
N ALA A 140 -27.36 24.27 -7.91
CA ALA A 140 -27.73 24.48 -6.53
C ALA A 140 -27.64 23.21 -5.68
N ILE A 141 -27.79 22.01 -6.26
CA ILE A 141 -27.82 20.72 -5.55
C ILE A 141 -26.52 19.91 -5.70
N GLN A 142 -25.41 20.56 -6.07
CA GLN A 142 -24.18 19.87 -6.48
C GLN A 142 -23.63 18.86 -5.45
N HIS A 143 -23.86 19.07 -4.14
CA HIS A 143 -23.31 18.25 -3.05
C HIS A 143 -24.36 17.38 -2.34
N ARG A 144 -25.60 17.35 -2.83
CA ARG A 144 -26.68 16.55 -2.23
C ARG A 144 -26.62 15.09 -2.66
N SER A 145 -27.33 14.23 -1.93
CA SER A 145 -27.55 12.82 -2.29
C SER A 145 -28.07 12.66 -3.72
N SER A 146 -27.67 11.57 -4.36
CA SER A 146 -28.03 11.25 -5.75
C SER A 146 -29.54 11.04 -6.00
N GLY A 147 -30.34 10.83 -4.96
CA GLY A 147 -31.77 10.51 -5.06
C GLY A 147 -32.62 11.63 -5.67
N GLU A 148 -32.40 12.87 -5.28
CA GLU A 148 -33.14 14.03 -5.78
C GLU A 148 -32.75 14.36 -7.22
N THR A 149 -31.48 14.16 -7.57
CA THR A 149 -30.98 14.26 -8.94
C THR A 149 -31.69 13.28 -9.86
N TRP A 150 -31.98 12.05 -9.40
CA TRP A 150 -32.78 11.09 -10.18
C TRP A 150 -34.21 11.57 -10.46
N SER A 151 -34.87 12.22 -9.48
CA SER A 151 -36.21 12.78 -9.69
C SER A 151 -36.18 13.87 -10.77
N ILE A 152 -35.21 14.77 -10.68
CA ILE A 152 -35.03 15.85 -11.64
C ILE A 152 -34.77 15.29 -13.04
N LEU A 153 -33.90 14.29 -13.18
CA LEU A 153 -33.62 13.62 -14.46
C LEU A 153 -34.85 12.91 -15.04
N HIS A 154 -35.65 12.27 -14.18
CA HIS A 154 -36.90 11.64 -14.58
C HIS A 154 -37.91 12.66 -15.11
N ASP A 155 -38.02 13.81 -14.44
CA ASP A 155 -38.91 14.89 -14.84
C ASP A 155 -38.46 15.55 -16.16
N MET A 156 -37.15 15.78 -16.34
CA MET A 156 -36.60 16.25 -17.63
C MET A 156 -36.95 15.30 -18.78
N ARG A 157 -36.85 13.98 -18.56
CA ARG A 157 -37.24 12.95 -19.54
C ARG A 157 -38.74 12.96 -19.83
N LYS A 158 -39.58 13.06 -18.80
CA LYS A 158 -41.05 13.18 -18.96
C LYS A 158 -41.45 14.39 -19.78
N GLN A 159 -40.78 15.52 -19.55
CA GLN A 159 -41.02 16.77 -20.28
C GLN A 159 -40.36 16.79 -21.67
N SER A 160 -39.69 15.70 -22.09
CA SER A 160 -38.98 15.59 -23.37
C SER A 160 -37.92 16.68 -23.58
N ILE A 161 -37.31 17.17 -22.50
CA ILE A 161 -36.25 18.18 -22.55
C ILE A 161 -34.92 17.45 -22.72
N ASN A 162 -34.25 17.70 -23.84
CA ASN A 162 -32.96 17.09 -24.12
C ASN A 162 -31.83 17.83 -23.40
N PRO A 163 -31.04 17.15 -22.53
CA PRO A 163 -29.89 17.76 -21.89
C PRO A 163 -28.84 18.17 -22.93
N ASN A 164 -28.21 19.33 -22.71
CA ASN A 164 -27.07 19.81 -23.51
C ASN A 164 -25.74 19.43 -22.85
N SER A 165 -24.61 19.85 -23.43
CA SER A 165 -23.27 19.57 -22.88
C SER A 165 -23.15 19.97 -21.41
N GLY A 166 -23.42 21.24 -21.10
CA GLY A 166 -23.31 21.74 -19.73
C GLY A 166 -24.27 21.07 -18.75
N THR A 167 -25.46 20.64 -19.20
CA THR A 167 -26.37 19.85 -18.36
C THR A 167 -25.75 18.50 -18.01
N TYR A 168 -25.21 17.76 -18.99
CA TYR A 168 -24.53 16.49 -18.74
C TYR A 168 -23.31 16.66 -17.83
N SER A 169 -22.50 17.70 -18.04
CA SER A 169 -21.36 18.03 -17.17
C SER A 169 -21.78 18.17 -15.70
N LYS A 170 -22.87 18.90 -15.42
CA LYS A 170 -23.38 19.07 -14.05
C LYS A 170 -23.89 17.76 -13.45
N ILE A 171 -24.63 16.98 -14.24
CA ILE A 171 -25.16 15.68 -13.80
C ILE A 171 -24.01 14.75 -13.41
N ILE A 172 -23.00 14.64 -14.28
CA ILE A 172 -21.83 13.78 -14.05
C ILE A 172 -21.07 14.27 -12.81
N ARG A 173 -20.86 15.58 -12.65
CA ARG A 173 -20.23 16.17 -11.45
C ARG A 173 -20.94 15.84 -10.14
N ILE A 174 -22.26 15.84 -10.13
CA ILE A 174 -23.04 15.43 -8.96
C ILE A 174 -22.77 13.96 -8.63
N PHE A 175 -22.79 13.09 -9.64
CA PHE A 175 -22.55 11.66 -9.44
C PHE A 175 -21.09 11.35 -9.08
N THR A 176 -20.11 12.08 -9.61
CA THR A 176 -18.71 11.92 -9.23
C THR A 176 -18.44 12.39 -7.80
N ALA A 177 -19.05 13.51 -7.38
CA ALA A 177 -19.03 13.95 -5.98
C ALA A 177 -19.68 12.92 -5.05
N ALA A 178 -20.76 12.27 -5.49
CA ALA A 178 -21.41 11.18 -4.77
C ALA A 178 -20.67 9.82 -4.86
N GLN A 179 -19.45 9.77 -5.41
CA GLN A 179 -18.64 8.56 -5.59
C GLN A 179 -19.33 7.44 -6.41
N ASN A 180 -20.30 7.78 -7.26
CA ASN A 180 -21.00 6.82 -8.10
C ASN A 180 -20.41 6.80 -9.52
N LEU A 181 -19.44 5.90 -9.73
CA LEU A 181 -18.74 5.76 -11.01
C LEU A 181 -19.66 5.17 -12.09
N GLU A 182 -20.47 4.17 -11.77
CA GLU A 182 -21.33 3.48 -12.74
C GLU A 182 -22.30 4.45 -13.42
N THR A 183 -23.02 5.26 -12.63
CA THR A 183 -23.97 6.23 -13.19
C THR A 183 -23.27 7.33 -13.97
N SER A 184 -22.09 7.76 -13.52
CA SER A 184 -21.26 8.73 -14.24
C SER A 184 -20.89 8.22 -15.64
N LEU A 185 -20.48 6.94 -15.75
CA LEU A 185 -20.16 6.31 -17.03
C LEU A 185 -21.39 6.13 -17.92
N VAL A 186 -22.54 5.75 -17.36
CA VAL A 186 -23.80 5.64 -18.11
C VAL A 186 -24.18 6.97 -18.75
N HIS A 187 -24.07 8.07 -18.00
CA HIS A 187 -24.38 9.40 -18.54
C HIS A 187 -23.33 9.88 -19.55
N LEU A 188 -22.05 9.58 -19.34
CA LEU A 188 -20.99 9.85 -20.32
C LEU A 188 -21.24 9.11 -21.65
N GLN A 189 -21.67 7.85 -21.59
CA GLN A 189 -22.01 7.06 -22.76
C GLN A 189 -23.31 7.55 -23.42
N GLU A 190 -24.32 7.94 -22.64
CA GLU A 190 -25.56 8.52 -23.14
C GLU A 190 -25.29 9.81 -23.93
N MET A 191 -24.41 10.66 -23.40
CA MET A 191 -23.95 11.90 -24.01
C MET A 191 -23.30 11.62 -25.37
N ARG A 192 -22.37 10.64 -25.43
CA ARG A 192 -21.72 10.20 -26.67
C ARG A 192 -22.72 9.64 -27.68
N ARG A 193 -23.69 8.82 -27.25
CA ARG A 193 -24.73 8.24 -28.13
C ARG A 193 -25.63 9.30 -28.75
N LYS A 194 -25.87 10.40 -28.04
CA LYS A 194 -26.65 11.55 -28.51
C LYS A 194 -25.84 12.50 -29.39
N GLY A 195 -24.55 12.22 -29.63
CA GLY A 195 -23.67 13.08 -30.41
C GLY A 195 -23.31 14.39 -29.71
N VAL A 196 -23.41 14.44 -28.38
CA VAL A 196 -22.97 15.60 -27.59
C VAL A 196 -21.54 15.34 -27.13
N GLU A 197 -20.63 16.27 -27.39
CA GLU A 197 -19.22 16.13 -27.00
C GLU A 197 -19.02 16.49 -25.52
N PRO A 198 -18.41 15.62 -24.70
CA PRO A 198 -18.15 15.90 -23.30
C PRO A 198 -17.13 17.01 -23.13
N GLU A 199 -17.40 17.91 -22.18
CA GLU A 199 -16.41 18.88 -21.72
C GLU A 199 -15.21 18.18 -21.08
N PHE A 200 -14.02 18.75 -21.29
CA PHE A 200 -12.77 18.19 -20.80
C PHE A 200 -12.79 17.95 -19.28
N GLU A 201 -13.22 18.94 -18.51
CA GLU A 201 -13.28 18.85 -17.04
C GLU A 201 -14.18 17.69 -16.59
N THR A 202 -15.27 17.43 -17.31
CA THR A 202 -16.22 16.35 -16.99
C THR A 202 -15.59 14.98 -17.16
N VAL A 203 -14.81 14.77 -18.24
CA VAL A 203 -14.10 13.50 -18.42
C VAL A 203 -13.01 13.35 -17.37
N GLN A 204 -12.29 14.43 -17.06
CA GLN A 204 -11.26 14.45 -16.03
C GLN A 204 -11.80 14.05 -14.65
N ASP A 205 -12.98 14.55 -14.26
CA ASP A 205 -13.65 14.21 -12.99
C ASP A 205 -13.98 12.70 -12.92
N VAL A 206 -14.41 12.10 -14.04
CA VAL A 206 -14.70 10.66 -14.11
C VAL A 206 -13.43 9.81 -14.09
N VAL A 207 -12.37 10.25 -14.77
CA VAL A 207 -11.05 9.59 -14.75
C VAL A 207 -10.47 9.59 -13.33
N ASP A 208 -10.51 10.73 -12.64
CA ASP A 208 -10.03 10.85 -11.27
C ASP A 208 -10.78 9.91 -10.31
N LEU A 209 -12.12 9.83 -10.46
CA LEU A 209 -12.93 8.89 -9.70
C LEU A 209 -12.59 7.42 -10.00
N ALA A 210 -12.47 7.06 -11.29
CA ALA A 210 -12.11 5.71 -11.70
C ALA A 210 -10.74 5.28 -11.15
N ALA A 211 -9.76 6.19 -11.16
CA ALA A 211 -8.45 5.97 -10.59
C ALA A 211 -8.53 5.78 -9.06
N LYS A 212 -9.24 6.66 -8.35
CA LYS A 212 -9.43 6.55 -6.89
C LYS A 212 -10.12 5.26 -6.46
N GLN A 213 -11.02 4.73 -7.28
CA GLN A 213 -11.71 3.45 -7.03
C GLN A 213 -10.90 2.21 -7.44
N GLY A 214 -9.68 2.37 -7.95
CA GLY A 214 -8.82 1.25 -8.32
C GLY A 214 -9.15 0.65 -9.70
N HIS A 215 -9.73 1.44 -10.61
CA HIS A 215 -10.00 1.03 -12.00
C HIS A 215 -9.08 1.75 -13.00
N PRO A 216 -7.75 1.52 -12.96
CA PRO A 216 -6.79 2.28 -13.77
C PRO A 216 -6.92 2.02 -15.27
N ARG A 217 -7.31 0.81 -15.70
CA ARG A 217 -7.51 0.49 -17.13
C ARG A 217 -8.57 1.39 -17.76
N LEU A 218 -9.74 1.46 -17.11
CA LEU A 218 -10.81 2.34 -17.52
C LEU A 218 -10.37 3.80 -17.50
N ALA A 219 -9.66 4.23 -16.45
CA ALA A 219 -9.17 5.61 -16.34
C ALA A 219 -8.26 5.97 -17.52
N LEU A 220 -7.29 5.11 -17.87
CA LEU A 220 -6.36 5.35 -18.98
C LEU A 220 -7.03 5.23 -20.35
N ASP A 221 -8.00 4.32 -20.52
CA ASP A 221 -8.80 4.22 -21.75
C ASP A 221 -9.64 5.49 -21.98
N LEU A 222 -10.20 6.05 -20.91
CA LEU A 222 -10.92 7.32 -20.96
C LEU A 222 -10.00 8.48 -21.33
N ILE A 223 -8.78 8.51 -20.79
CA ILE A 223 -7.73 9.47 -21.18
C ILE A 223 -7.40 9.32 -22.67
N ASP A 224 -7.21 8.10 -23.18
CA ASP A 224 -6.93 7.87 -24.61
C ASP A 224 -8.09 8.25 -25.53
N SER A 225 -9.32 8.19 -25.00
CA SER A 225 -10.50 8.64 -25.75
C SER A 225 -10.54 10.16 -25.95
N LEU A 226 -9.76 10.94 -25.19
CA LEU A 226 -9.59 12.38 -25.35
C LEU A 226 -8.62 12.72 -26.50
N LYS A 227 -8.94 12.28 -27.72
CA LYS A 227 -8.09 12.36 -28.93
C LYS A 227 -7.60 13.77 -29.31
N HIS A 228 -8.22 14.82 -28.79
CA HIS A 228 -7.91 16.22 -29.11
C HIS A 228 -7.26 17.00 -27.97
N VAL A 229 -7.09 16.38 -26.80
CA VAL A 229 -6.51 17.03 -25.62
C VAL A 229 -5.06 16.63 -25.51
N LEU A 230 -4.17 17.60 -25.29
CA LEU A 230 -2.77 17.27 -25.04
C LEU A 230 -2.70 16.57 -23.69
N VAL A 231 -1.95 15.47 -23.60
CA VAL A 231 -1.68 14.72 -22.36
C VAL A 231 -1.26 15.61 -21.18
N ARG A 232 -0.74 16.82 -21.47
CA ARG A 232 -0.34 17.87 -20.54
C ARG A 232 -1.47 18.66 -19.88
N ASP A 233 -2.68 18.64 -20.44
CA ASP A 233 -3.81 19.41 -19.91
C ASP A 233 -4.48 18.68 -18.73
N ILE A 234 -4.23 17.37 -18.59
CA ILE A 234 -4.72 16.56 -17.49
C ILE A 234 -3.93 16.91 -16.22
N GLY A 235 -4.64 17.29 -15.18
CA GLY A 235 -4.03 17.70 -13.92
C GLY A 235 -3.12 16.61 -13.32
N LEU A 236 -1.97 17.03 -12.79
CA LEU A 236 -0.96 16.17 -12.15
C LEU A 236 -1.56 15.20 -11.12
N ASN A 237 -2.55 15.63 -10.35
CA ASN A 237 -3.20 14.81 -9.33
C ASN A 237 -3.94 13.60 -9.93
N VAL A 238 -4.53 13.75 -11.12
CA VAL A 238 -5.23 12.67 -11.81
C VAL A 238 -4.23 11.62 -12.28
N TRP A 239 -3.09 12.05 -12.83
CA TRP A 239 -1.99 11.16 -13.19
C TRP A 239 -1.38 10.47 -11.98
N LYS A 240 -1.20 11.16 -10.85
CA LYS A 240 -0.78 10.56 -9.57
C LYS A 240 -1.76 9.46 -9.11
N ASN A 241 -3.07 9.71 -9.18
CA ASN A 241 -4.09 8.72 -8.81
C ASN A 241 -4.07 7.52 -9.77
N CYS A 242 -3.94 7.76 -11.08
CA CYS A 242 -3.83 6.69 -12.08
C CYS A 242 -2.58 5.83 -11.86
N LEU A 243 -1.45 6.46 -11.53
CA LEU A 243 -0.20 5.79 -11.21
C LEU A 243 -0.34 4.92 -9.97
N LYS A 244 -0.88 5.48 -8.87
CA LYS A 244 -1.12 4.74 -7.63
C LYS A 244 -2.04 3.53 -7.86
N ALA A 245 -3.14 3.73 -8.59
CA ALA A 245 -4.08 2.67 -8.92
C ALA A 245 -3.44 1.58 -9.80
N SER A 246 -2.63 1.97 -10.79
CA SER A 246 -1.90 1.04 -11.68
C SER A 246 -0.85 0.24 -10.92
N ALA A 247 -0.11 0.89 -10.02
CA ALA A 247 0.92 0.25 -9.22
C ALA A 247 0.34 -0.77 -8.24
N ASN A 248 -0.77 -0.43 -7.58
CA ASN A 248 -1.45 -1.34 -6.65
C ASN A 248 -1.94 -2.64 -7.30
N ILE A 249 -2.29 -2.62 -8.59
CA ILE A 249 -2.73 -3.81 -9.33
C ILE A 249 -1.60 -4.48 -10.14
N LEU A 250 -0.36 -4.02 -9.98
CA LEU A 250 0.82 -4.50 -10.72
C LEU A 250 0.68 -4.41 -12.25
N TRP A 251 -0.02 -3.39 -12.76
CA TRP A 251 -0.21 -3.21 -14.19
C TRP A 251 0.91 -2.41 -14.83
N LYS A 252 1.78 -3.11 -15.57
CA LYS A 252 2.95 -2.56 -16.28
C LYS A 252 2.65 -1.36 -17.18
N ASP A 253 1.81 -1.53 -18.21
CA ASP A 253 1.66 -0.50 -19.26
C ASP A 253 1.06 0.80 -18.70
N GLY A 254 0.08 0.66 -17.80
CA GLY A 254 -0.53 1.81 -17.15
C GLY A 254 0.41 2.53 -16.20
N THR A 255 1.28 1.79 -15.51
CA THR A 255 2.31 2.36 -14.62
C THR A 255 3.33 3.15 -15.43
N LEU A 256 3.85 2.60 -16.53
CA LEU A 256 4.81 3.30 -17.41
C LEU A 256 4.21 4.59 -17.99
N LYS A 257 3.02 4.49 -18.58
CA LYS A 257 2.33 5.64 -19.19
C LYS A 257 2.05 6.73 -18.16
N SER A 258 1.56 6.34 -16.98
CA SER A 258 1.28 7.31 -15.91
C SER A 258 2.57 7.93 -15.39
N TRP A 259 3.60 7.12 -15.13
CA TRP A 259 4.91 7.56 -14.65
C TRP A 259 5.56 8.59 -15.58
N GLU A 260 5.60 8.32 -16.88
CA GLU A 260 6.12 9.27 -17.87
C GLU A 260 5.36 10.59 -17.90
N ALA A 261 4.05 10.57 -17.62
CA ALA A 261 3.25 11.78 -17.53
C ALA A 261 3.57 12.58 -16.26
N VAL A 262 3.77 11.91 -15.12
CA VAL A 262 4.06 12.59 -13.84
C VAL A 262 5.49 13.15 -13.79
N VAL A 263 6.49 12.40 -14.28
CA VAL A 263 7.92 12.79 -14.17
C VAL A 263 8.29 13.98 -15.06
N LYS A 264 7.53 14.22 -16.15
CA LYS A 264 7.75 15.39 -17.02
C LYS A 264 7.31 16.71 -16.37
N ASP A 265 6.49 16.66 -15.33
CA ASP A 265 6.00 17.83 -14.62
C ASP A 265 6.98 18.22 -13.50
N GLU A 266 7.46 19.47 -13.50
CA GLU A 266 8.39 19.96 -12.50
C GLU A 266 7.76 20.06 -11.10
N ALA A 267 6.43 20.17 -11.01
CA ALA A 267 5.69 20.21 -9.74
C ALA A 267 5.47 18.82 -9.13
N PHE A 268 5.98 17.74 -9.74
CA PHE A 268 5.86 16.41 -9.19
C PHE A 268 6.73 16.22 -7.96
N GLU A 269 6.07 16.26 -6.81
CA GLU A 269 6.62 15.77 -5.55
C GLU A 269 6.21 14.30 -5.36
N PRO A 270 7.16 13.35 -5.40
CA PRO A 270 6.90 11.94 -5.17
C PRO A 270 6.76 11.63 -3.68
N ASP A 271 5.75 10.83 -3.33
CA ASP A 271 5.70 10.19 -2.01
C ASP A 271 6.61 8.96 -2.03
N GLU A 272 7.36 8.71 -0.95
CA GLU A 272 8.21 7.51 -0.83
C GLU A 272 7.38 6.23 -1.03
N SER A 273 6.20 6.16 -0.41
CA SER A 273 5.29 5.03 -0.57
C SER A 273 4.87 4.80 -2.03
N LEU A 274 4.62 5.86 -2.79
CA LEU A 274 4.27 5.75 -4.20
C LEU A 274 5.46 5.22 -5.02
N CYS A 275 6.67 5.71 -4.72
CA CYS A 275 7.89 5.24 -5.37
C CYS A 275 8.15 3.76 -5.09
N VAL A 276 7.97 3.30 -3.86
CA VAL A 276 8.11 1.88 -3.50
C VAL A 276 7.08 1.03 -4.27
N SER A 277 5.83 1.47 -4.38
CA SER A 277 4.82 0.75 -5.16
C SER A 277 5.18 0.66 -6.65
N VAL A 278 5.70 1.74 -7.25
CA VAL A 278 6.15 1.74 -8.65
C VAL A 278 7.39 0.87 -8.83
N LEU A 279 8.33 0.91 -7.89
CA LEU A 279 9.51 0.05 -7.88
C LEU A 279 9.14 -1.42 -7.79
N HIS A 280 8.13 -1.77 -7.00
CA HIS A 280 7.65 -3.15 -6.92
C HIS A 280 7.09 -3.66 -8.26
N VAL A 281 6.36 -2.81 -9.01
CA VAL A 281 5.92 -3.13 -10.38
C VAL A 281 7.14 -3.33 -11.29
N ALA A 282 8.15 -2.47 -11.16
CA ALA A 282 9.35 -2.51 -11.97
C ALA A 282 10.17 -3.78 -11.71
N GLY A 283 10.30 -4.20 -10.45
CA GLY A 283 10.91 -5.45 -10.02
C GLY A 283 10.24 -6.64 -10.66
N HIS A 284 8.93 -6.80 -10.40
CA HIS A 284 8.14 -7.95 -10.87
C HIS A 284 8.12 -8.10 -12.40
N HIS A 285 8.14 -6.99 -13.15
CA HIS A 285 8.09 -7.02 -14.62
C HIS A 285 9.45 -6.87 -15.31
N GLY A 286 10.56 -6.83 -14.56
CA GLY A 286 11.90 -6.71 -15.12
C GLY A 286 12.16 -5.39 -15.85
N LEU A 287 11.82 -4.25 -15.23
CA LEU A 287 11.91 -2.92 -15.85
C LEU A 287 13.00 -2.05 -15.19
N PRO A 288 14.29 -2.28 -15.51
CA PRO A 288 15.39 -1.56 -14.87
C PRO A 288 15.39 -0.05 -15.19
N ASP A 289 14.98 0.35 -16.39
CA ASP A 289 14.91 1.76 -16.78
C ASP A 289 13.89 2.54 -15.93
N LEU A 290 12.76 1.89 -15.62
CA LEU A 290 11.76 2.46 -14.72
C LEU A 290 12.34 2.59 -13.32
N SER A 291 12.95 1.54 -12.77
CA SER A 291 13.58 1.57 -11.45
C SER A 291 14.65 2.66 -11.33
N ALA A 292 15.52 2.80 -12.34
CA ALA A 292 16.54 3.84 -12.40
C ALA A 292 15.92 5.25 -12.42
N SER A 293 14.85 5.44 -13.18
CA SER A 293 14.13 6.72 -13.23
C SER A 293 13.50 7.08 -11.87
N VAL A 294 12.95 6.10 -11.14
CA VAL A 294 12.40 6.30 -9.78
C VAL A 294 13.50 6.69 -8.80
N LEU A 295 14.66 6.02 -8.84
CA LEU A 295 15.81 6.36 -7.98
C LEU A 295 16.35 7.76 -8.27
N ALA A 296 16.38 8.18 -9.53
CA ALA A 296 16.78 9.54 -9.92
C ALA A 296 15.80 10.59 -9.36
N VAL A 297 14.50 10.29 -9.38
CA VAL A 297 13.45 11.13 -8.80
C VAL A 297 13.59 11.20 -7.27
N LEU A 298 13.79 10.07 -6.58
CA LEU A 298 14.04 10.03 -5.14
C LEU A 298 15.26 10.87 -4.74
N LYS A 299 16.35 10.78 -5.52
CA LYS A 299 17.56 11.58 -5.31
C LYS A 299 17.31 13.08 -5.51
N LYS A 300 16.54 13.46 -6.54
CA LYS A 300 16.17 14.86 -6.81
C LYS A 300 15.31 15.45 -5.68
N SER A 301 14.44 14.62 -5.10
CA SER A 301 13.54 15.01 -4.00
C SER A 301 14.19 14.93 -2.61
N GLU A 302 15.50 14.69 -2.53
CA GLU A 302 16.25 14.56 -1.26
C GLU A 302 15.70 13.46 -0.31
N ILE A 303 15.02 12.45 -0.86
CA ILE A 303 14.52 11.31 -0.09
C ILE A 303 15.68 10.31 0.07
N PRO A 304 16.03 9.89 1.30
CA PRO A 304 17.13 8.97 1.53
C PRO A 304 16.85 7.62 0.88
N TRP A 305 17.88 7.02 0.29
CA TRP A 305 17.75 5.69 -0.26
C TRP A 305 17.75 4.64 0.85
N ASN A 306 16.77 3.74 0.79
CA ASN A 306 16.57 2.64 1.72
C ASN A 306 16.75 1.31 1.00
N GLU A 307 16.89 0.22 1.77
CA GLU A 307 17.03 -1.13 1.23
C GLU A 307 15.92 -1.53 0.23
N PRO A 308 14.61 -1.28 0.48
CA PRO A 308 13.55 -1.72 -0.44
C PRO A 308 13.67 -1.11 -1.85
N HIS A 309 14.27 0.07 -1.97
CA HIS A 309 14.48 0.72 -3.26
C HIS A 309 15.47 -0.06 -4.12
N PHE A 310 16.55 -0.54 -3.50
CA PHE A 310 17.56 -1.34 -4.19
C PHE A 310 17.14 -2.79 -4.38
N ALA A 311 16.41 -3.37 -3.44
CA ALA A 311 15.86 -4.73 -3.59
C ALA A 311 15.01 -4.85 -4.86
N SER A 312 14.12 -3.89 -5.09
CA SER A 312 13.28 -3.84 -6.29
C SER A 312 14.09 -3.60 -7.57
N LEU A 313 15.18 -2.82 -7.51
CA LEU A 313 16.08 -2.61 -8.63
C LEU A 313 16.85 -3.90 -8.99
N ILE A 314 17.35 -4.61 -7.98
CA ILE A 314 18.04 -5.90 -8.14
C ILE A 314 17.08 -6.93 -8.75
N GLU A 315 15.84 -7.00 -8.25
CA GLU A 315 14.80 -7.84 -8.82
C GLU A 315 14.55 -7.49 -10.30
N ALA A 316 14.44 -6.20 -10.63
CA ALA A 316 14.21 -5.74 -12.00
C ALA A 316 15.34 -6.14 -12.96
N PHE A 317 16.60 -5.96 -12.57
CA PHE A 317 17.76 -6.39 -13.38
C PHE A 317 17.81 -7.91 -13.53
N THR A 318 17.50 -8.63 -12.47
CA THR A 318 17.52 -10.10 -12.46
C THR A 318 16.44 -10.68 -13.39
N CYS A 319 15.21 -10.18 -13.30
CA CYS A 319 14.12 -10.60 -14.19
C CYS A 319 14.37 -10.22 -15.66
N ASN A 320 15.14 -9.15 -15.91
CA ASN A 320 15.57 -8.76 -17.26
C ASN A 320 16.81 -9.53 -17.77
N GLY A 321 17.39 -10.44 -16.95
CA GLY A 321 18.58 -11.22 -17.30
C GLY A 321 19.91 -10.47 -17.21
N GLN A 322 19.92 -9.25 -16.68
CA GLN A 322 21.11 -8.40 -16.53
C GLN A 322 21.79 -8.63 -15.17
N ILE A 323 22.27 -9.85 -14.94
CA ILE A 323 22.84 -10.27 -13.65
C ILE A 323 24.08 -9.43 -13.27
N SER A 324 24.89 -9.00 -14.26
CA SER A 324 26.05 -8.15 -14.00
C SER A 324 25.68 -6.82 -13.34
N GLU A 325 24.61 -6.17 -13.80
CA GLU A 325 24.12 -4.91 -13.25
C GLU A 325 23.48 -5.09 -11.87
N ALA A 326 22.90 -6.27 -11.61
CA ALA A 326 22.41 -6.59 -10.27
C ALA A 326 23.56 -6.70 -9.25
N PHE A 327 24.69 -7.32 -9.62
CA PHE A 327 25.87 -7.38 -8.76
C PHE A 327 26.56 -6.02 -8.58
N THR A 328 26.62 -5.17 -9.62
CA THR A 328 27.14 -3.79 -9.47
C THR A 328 26.26 -2.96 -8.54
N THR A 329 24.94 -3.21 -8.53
CA THR A 329 23.99 -2.56 -7.62
C THR A 329 24.26 -2.89 -6.15
N LEU A 330 24.74 -4.10 -5.82
CA LEU A 330 25.15 -4.44 -4.44
C LEU A 330 26.34 -3.60 -3.96
N ASN A 331 27.30 -3.32 -4.84
CA ASN A 331 28.41 -2.42 -4.52
C ASN A 331 27.93 -0.97 -4.31
N LEU A 332 26.92 -0.55 -5.08
CA LEU A 332 26.28 0.75 -4.88
C LEU A 332 25.59 0.85 -3.51
N MET A 333 24.88 -0.20 -3.08
CA MET A 333 24.28 -0.25 -1.73
C MET A 333 25.35 -0.09 -0.64
N GLN A 334 26.48 -0.80 -0.76
CA GLN A 334 27.58 -0.68 0.19
C GLN A 334 28.15 0.74 0.25
N SER A 335 28.37 1.37 -0.90
CA SER A 335 28.91 2.74 -0.96
C SER A 335 28.00 3.78 -0.28
N ASN A 336 26.70 3.46 -0.14
CA ASN A 336 25.72 4.28 0.57
C ASN A 336 25.46 3.80 2.01
N ASN A 337 26.24 2.85 2.54
CA ASN A 337 26.10 2.25 3.88
C ASN A 337 24.71 1.62 4.13
N ILE A 338 24.11 1.01 3.11
CA ILE A 338 22.81 0.35 3.24
C ILE A 338 23.02 -1.14 3.55
N SER A 339 22.36 -1.63 4.59
CA SER A 339 22.38 -3.05 4.94
C SER A 339 21.71 -3.88 3.85
N ILE A 340 22.38 -4.96 3.44
CA ILE A 340 21.85 -5.92 2.46
C ILE A 340 21.27 -7.09 3.26
N SER A 341 19.96 -7.28 3.24
CA SER A 341 19.34 -8.45 3.85
C SER A 341 19.35 -9.67 2.91
N PRO A 342 19.22 -10.89 3.47
CA PRO A 342 19.13 -12.11 2.67
C PRO A 342 17.93 -12.16 1.71
N THR A 343 16.86 -11.38 1.96
CA THR A 343 15.66 -11.33 1.11
C THR A 343 15.91 -10.52 -0.17
N THR A 344 16.72 -9.47 -0.07
CA THR A 344 17.19 -8.67 -1.22
C THR A 344 17.99 -9.51 -2.23
N LEU A 345 18.65 -10.58 -1.76
CA LEU A 345 19.42 -11.51 -2.60
C LEU A 345 18.59 -12.64 -3.22
N SER A 346 17.38 -12.89 -2.71
CA SER A 346 16.55 -14.03 -3.14
C SER A 346 16.31 -14.08 -4.66
N PRO A 347 15.94 -12.97 -5.35
CA PRO A 347 15.75 -13.00 -6.80
C PRO A 347 17.01 -13.45 -7.55
N LEU A 348 18.18 -12.98 -7.11
CA LEU A 348 19.47 -13.37 -7.70
C LEU A 348 19.77 -14.85 -7.49
N VAL A 349 19.56 -15.37 -6.28
CA VAL A 349 19.76 -16.80 -6.00
C VAL A 349 18.83 -17.65 -6.89
N GLU A 350 17.56 -17.27 -7.04
CA GLU A 350 16.61 -17.99 -7.90
C GLU A 350 17.02 -17.98 -9.37
N ALA A 351 17.59 -16.88 -9.87
CA ALA A 351 18.09 -16.80 -11.24
C ALA A 351 19.34 -17.63 -11.47
N ILE A 352 20.26 -17.67 -10.50
CA ILE A 352 21.56 -18.36 -10.62
C ILE A 352 21.42 -19.87 -10.41
N LYS A 353 20.57 -20.32 -9.48
CA LYS A 353 20.40 -21.75 -9.14
C LYS A 353 19.75 -22.60 -10.23
N LYS A 354 19.49 -22.04 -11.40
CA LYS A 354 18.75 -22.70 -12.48
C LYS A 354 19.54 -23.84 -13.13
N ASP A 355 20.83 -23.59 -13.38
CA ASP A 355 21.74 -24.51 -14.05
C ASP A 355 23.20 -24.19 -13.71
N GLU A 356 24.11 -25.15 -13.91
CA GLU A 356 25.54 -24.98 -13.64
C GLU A 356 26.18 -23.89 -14.51
N ASP A 357 25.71 -23.70 -15.75
CA ASP A 357 26.23 -22.67 -16.65
C ASP A 357 25.94 -21.25 -16.12
N SER A 358 24.74 -21.04 -15.58
CA SER A 358 24.32 -19.80 -14.93
C SER A 358 25.11 -19.51 -13.67
N LEU A 359 25.48 -20.56 -12.91
CA LEU A 359 26.37 -20.45 -11.75
C LEU A 359 27.78 -20.04 -12.16
N ASP A 360 28.36 -20.69 -13.18
CA ASP A 360 29.70 -20.37 -13.67
C ASP A 360 29.75 -18.95 -14.29
N ALA A 361 28.69 -18.53 -14.98
CA ALA A 361 28.54 -17.17 -15.48
C ALA A 361 28.47 -16.14 -14.33
N ALA A 362 27.69 -16.42 -13.28
CA ALA A 362 27.60 -15.55 -12.10
C ALA A 362 28.94 -15.46 -11.37
N TRP A 363 29.65 -16.58 -11.22
CA TRP A 363 31.00 -16.61 -10.65
C TRP A 363 31.98 -15.75 -11.44
N SER A 364 32.00 -15.91 -12.77
CA SER A 364 32.86 -15.11 -13.64
C SER A 364 32.59 -13.61 -13.50
N ILE A 365 31.33 -13.21 -13.30
CA ILE A 365 31.00 -11.81 -13.02
C ILE A 365 31.62 -11.38 -11.69
N VAL A 366 31.37 -12.13 -10.61
CA VAL A 366 31.84 -11.79 -9.25
C VAL A 366 33.37 -11.69 -9.18
N GLU A 367 34.08 -12.64 -9.80
CA GLU A 367 35.55 -12.66 -9.88
C GLU A 367 36.13 -11.42 -10.59
N ASN A 368 35.43 -10.93 -11.62
CA ASN A 368 35.85 -9.76 -12.39
C ASN A 368 35.39 -8.42 -11.78
N LEU A 369 34.68 -8.40 -10.64
CA LEU A 369 34.28 -7.16 -9.99
C LEU A 369 35.51 -6.47 -9.35
N PRO A 370 35.69 -5.15 -9.55
CA PRO A 370 36.84 -4.42 -9.01
C PRO A 370 36.90 -4.40 -7.47
N LYS A 371 35.75 -4.60 -6.82
CA LYS A 371 35.61 -4.82 -5.40
C LYS A 371 34.35 -5.67 -5.18
N ALA A 372 34.52 -6.94 -4.83
CA ALA A 372 33.39 -7.80 -4.56
C ALA A 372 32.86 -7.59 -3.14
N HIS A 373 31.55 -7.57 -2.99
CA HIS A 373 30.89 -7.52 -1.69
C HIS A 373 30.66 -8.95 -1.16
N ILE A 374 30.72 -9.16 0.16
CA ILE A 374 30.48 -10.48 0.77
C ILE A 374 29.09 -11.04 0.40
N ALA A 375 28.09 -10.17 0.26
CA ALA A 375 26.75 -10.56 -0.20
C ALA A 375 26.74 -11.14 -1.61
N ALA A 376 27.58 -10.66 -2.53
CA ALA A 376 27.70 -11.23 -3.86
C ALA A 376 28.25 -12.66 -3.79
N LEU A 377 29.26 -12.88 -2.94
CA LEU A 377 29.81 -14.20 -2.69
C LEU A 377 28.79 -15.13 -2.02
N ASN A 378 28.10 -14.67 -0.98
CA ASN A 378 27.05 -15.42 -0.29
C ASN A 378 25.92 -15.81 -1.27
N THR A 379 25.62 -14.97 -2.26
CA THR A 379 24.64 -15.29 -3.32
C THR A 379 25.09 -16.49 -4.16
N VAL A 380 26.36 -16.51 -4.59
CA VAL A 380 26.94 -17.63 -5.36
C VAL A 380 26.98 -18.91 -4.51
N ILE A 381 27.41 -18.81 -3.23
CA ILE A 381 27.46 -19.96 -2.31
C ILE A 381 26.05 -20.54 -2.10
N ARG A 382 25.03 -19.70 -1.87
CA ARG A 382 23.64 -20.14 -1.70
C ARG A 382 23.09 -20.79 -2.97
N ALA A 383 23.38 -20.23 -4.15
CA ALA A 383 22.96 -20.81 -5.41
C ALA A 383 23.63 -22.17 -5.69
N ALA A 384 24.93 -22.29 -5.44
CA ALA A 384 25.68 -23.55 -5.54
C ALA A 384 25.16 -24.61 -4.56
N GLY A 385 24.90 -24.22 -3.31
CA GLY A 385 24.29 -25.09 -2.30
C GLY A 385 22.91 -25.59 -2.69
N ALA A 386 22.06 -24.73 -3.25
CA ALA A 386 20.73 -25.12 -3.74
C ALA A 386 20.79 -26.08 -4.94
N LEU A 387 21.84 -26.01 -5.77
CA LEU A 387 22.13 -26.97 -6.83
C LEU A 387 22.71 -28.30 -6.30
N GLY A 388 23.10 -28.36 -5.02
CA GLY A 388 23.79 -29.49 -4.42
C GLY A 388 25.28 -29.57 -4.80
N ASP A 389 25.82 -28.54 -5.46
CA ASP A 389 27.23 -28.48 -5.83
C ASP A 389 28.06 -27.84 -4.70
N LEU A 390 28.44 -28.69 -3.76
CA LEU A 390 29.28 -28.31 -2.66
C LEU A 390 30.72 -27.95 -3.08
N GLN A 391 31.21 -28.50 -4.19
CA GLN A 391 32.58 -28.25 -4.63
C GLN A 391 32.74 -26.80 -5.07
N ARG A 392 31.80 -26.29 -5.88
CA ARG A 392 31.77 -24.87 -6.28
C ARG A 392 31.49 -23.94 -5.09
N ALA A 393 30.60 -24.33 -4.16
CA ALA A 393 30.32 -23.55 -2.96
C ALA A 393 31.57 -23.34 -2.08
N VAL A 394 32.32 -24.41 -1.80
CA VAL A 394 33.57 -24.33 -1.02
C VAL A 394 34.68 -23.62 -1.80
N GLY A 395 34.72 -23.80 -3.13
CA GLY A 395 35.63 -23.05 -4.01
C GLY A 395 35.44 -21.54 -3.88
N ALA A 396 34.19 -21.07 -4.00
CA ALA A 396 33.83 -19.66 -3.85
C ALA A 396 34.21 -19.13 -2.46
N TYR A 397 33.95 -19.90 -1.39
CA TYR A 397 34.36 -19.50 -0.04
C TYR A 397 35.88 -19.32 0.09
N LYS A 398 36.69 -20.25 -0.44
CA LYS A 398 38.15 -20.17 -0.34
C LYS A 398 38.70 -18.92 -1.04
N SER A 399 38.14 -18.58 -2.20
CA SER A 399 38.49 -17.35 -2.92
C SER A 399 38.09 -16.06 -2.19
N ALA A 400 37.28 -16.10 -1.12
CA ALA A 400 37.00 -14.91 -0.31
C ALA A 400 38.29 -14.26 0.22
N THR A 401 39.26 -15.09 0.61
CA THR A 401 40.57 -14.63 1.09
C THR A 401 41.37 -13.95 -0.02
N ASP A 402 41.36 -14.52 -1.22
CA ASP A 402 42.01 -13.95 -2.42
C ASP A 402 41.37 -12.60 -2.82
N MET A 403 40.06 -12.47 -2.65
CA MET A 403 39.31 -11.23 -2.93
C MET A 403 39.39 -10.21 -1.77
N ASN A 404 40.09 -10.55 -0.69
CA ASN A 404 40.21 -9.74 0.53
C ASN A 404 38.86 -9.31 1.11
N VAL A 405 37.90 -10.24 1.11
CA VAL A 405 36.56 -10.06 1.67
C VAL A 405 36.42 -10.94 2.91
N GLU A 406 36.06 -10.34 4.04
CA GLU A 406 35.89 -11.06 5.30
C GLU A 406 34.55 -11.83 5.30
N PRO A 407 34.57 -13.16 5.57
CA PRO A 407 33.36 -13.94 5.77
C PRO A 407 32.51 -13.40 6.92
N ASN A 408 31.19 -13.54 6.82
CA ASN A 408 30.27 -13.19 7.89
C ASN A 408 29.44 -14.42 8.32
N LEU A 409 28.57 -14.24 9.32
CA LEU A 409 27.69 -15.30 9.81
C LEU A 409 26.84 -15.90 8.68
N ASP A 410 26.33 -15.08 7.77
CA ASP A 410 25.55 -15.54 6.61
C ASP A 410 26.37 -16.43 5.65
N THR A 411 27.68 -16.18 5.51
CA THR A 411 28.58 -17.01 4.70
C THR A 411 28.63 -18.44 5.25
N PHE A 412 28.83 -18.58 6.55
CA PHE A 412 28.90 -19.89 7.22
C PHE A 412 27.54 -20.59 7.26
N HIS A 413 26.45 -19.84 7.49
CA HIS A 413 25.09 -20.35 7.36
C HIS A 413 24.85 -20.94 5.96
N SER A 414 25.22 -20.20 4.91
CA SER A 414 25.07 -20.64 3.51
C SER A 414 25.90 -21.88 3.17
N LEU A 415 27.13 -21.98 3.72
CA LEU A 415 27.99 -23.15 3.54
C LEU A 415 27.45 -24.40 4.25
N LEU A 416 26.92 -24.24 5.46
CA LEU A 416 26.30 -25.33 6.21
C LEU A 416 25.02 -25.82 5.53
N GLU A 417 24.18 -24.92 5.01
CA GLU A 417 23.01 -25.29 4.19
C GLU A 417 23.42 -26.06 2.93
N ALA A 418 24.49 -25.63 2.25
CA ALA A 418 25.06 -26.34 1.10
C ALA A 418 25.58 -27.74 1.50
N ALA A 419 26.30 -27.85 2.61
CA ALA A 419 26.81 -29.12 3.13
C ALA A 419 25.70 -30.08 3.54
N LEU A 420 24.62 -29.56 4.14
CA LEU A 420 23.43 -30.33 4.53
C LEU A 420 22.71 -30.89 3.31
N THR A 421 22.54 -30.07 2.26
CA THR A 421 21.94 -30.49 0.99
C THR A 421 22.77 -31.59 0.33
N ALA A 422 24.09 -31.46 0.35
CA ALA A 422 25.03 -32.46 -0.18
C ALA A 422 25.28 -33.65 0.76
N ARG A 423 24.80 -33.60 2.01
CA ARG A 423 25.03 -34.57 3.10
C ARG A 423 26.51 -34.90 3.32
N ARG A 424 27.38 -33.89 3.35
CA ARG A 424 28.83 -34.07 3.54
C ARG A 424 29.31 -33.57 4.91
N PRO A 425 30.24 -34.27 5.58
CA PRO A 425 30.74 -33.89 6.90
C PRO A 425 31.77 -32.74 6.77
N LEU A 426 31.27 -31.50 6.70
CA LEU A 426 32.07 -30.27 6.69
C LEU A 426 31.90 -29.43 7.96
N GLY A 427 31.06 -29.86 8.91
CA GLY A 427 30.67 -29.09 10.09
C GLY A 427 31.86 -28.66 10.95
N ASP A 428 32.77 -29.57 11.27
CA ASP A 428 33.93 -29.29 12.13
C ASP A 428 34.89 -28.28 11.52
N ILE A 429 35.14 -28.41 10.21
CA ILE A 429 36.01 -27.49 9.46
C ILE A 429 35.41 -26.09 9.47
N ILE A 430 34.10 -25.98 9.23
CA ILE A 430 33.40 -24.70 9.27
C ILE A 430 33.45 -24.08 10.68
N MET A 431 33.30 -24.88 11.74
CA MET A 431 33.41 -24.40 13.12
C MET A 431 34.81 -23.93 13.48
N GLU A 432 35.86 -24.59 13.00
CA GLU A 432 37.25 -24.16 13.16
C GLU A 432 37.50 -22.84 12.41
N ASP A 433 37.01 -22.72 11.18
CA ASP A 433 37.11 -21.51 10.36
C ASP A 433 36.34 -20.33 10.98
N MET A 434 35.17 -20.57 11.58
CA MET A 434 34.40 -19.56 12.33
C MET A 434 35.17 -19.04 13.55
N LYS A 435 35.78 -19.94 14.33
CA LYS A 435 36.62 -19.59 15.48
C LYS A 435 37.85 -18.78 15.02
N ALA A 436 38.48 -19.17 13.92
CA ALA A 436 39.59 -18.42 13.32
C ALA A 436 39.17 -17.02 12.85
N ALA A 437 37.97 -16.88 12.31
CA ALA A 437 37.37 -15.60 11.91
C ALA A 437 36.82 -14.77 13.09
N SER A 438 36.89 -15.29 14.33
CA SER A 438 36.33 -14.64 15.53
C SER A 438 34.83 -14.33 15.39
N ILE A 439 34.07 -15.24 14.78
CA ILE A 439 32.62 -15.14 14.61
C ILE A 439 31.94 -16.17 15.51
N ASP A 440 31.12 -15.68 16.45
CA ASP A 440 30.38 -16.54 17.36
C ASP A 440 29.18 -17.20 16.63
N PRO A 441 28.98 -18.52 16.78
CA PRO A 441 27.83 -19.21 16.22
C PRO A 441 26.50 -18.73 16.84
N ASP A 442 25.49 -18.57 16.01
CA ASP A 442 24.12 -18.33 16.46
C ASP A 442 23.36 -19.65 16.68
N GLN A 443 22.14 -19.54 17.21
CA GLN A 443 21.24 -20.67 17.41
C GLN A 443 21.04 -21.48 16.12
N ARG A 444 20.93 -20.81 14.97
CA ARG A 444 20.64 -21.44 13.68
C ARG A 444 21.81 -22.27 13.15
N ILE A 445 23.04 -21.80 13.32
CA ILE A 445 24.26 -22.54 12.96
C ILE A 445 24.35 -23.84 13.77
N PHE A 446 24.10 -23.80 15.08
CA PHE A 446 24.07 -25.03 15.90
C PHE A 446 23.00 -26.02 15.43
N GLU A 447 21.79 -25.54 15.10
CA GLU A 447 20.73 -26.41 14.55
C GLU A 447 21.17 -27.07 13.24
N LEU A 448 21.79 -26.31 12.33
CA LEU A 448 22.30 -26.85 11.06
C LEU A 448 23.42 -27.86 11.25
N LEU A 449 24.32 -27.64 12.21
CA LEU A 449 25.39 -28.59 12.55
C LEU A 449 24.82 -29.89 13.10
N ILE A 450 23.85 -29.81 14.01
CA ILE A 450 23.15 -30.98 14.54
C ILE A 450 22.48 -31.74 13.40
N ASP A 451 21.68 -31.06 12.57
CA ASP A 451 21.00 -31.69 11.43
C ASP A 451 22.01 -32.32 10.45
N LEU A 452 23.14 -31.66 10.20
CA LEU A 452 24.22 -32.17 9.35
C LEU A 452 24.83 -33.46 9.92
N SER A 453 25.17 -33.47 11.20
CA SER A 453 25.72 -34.65 11.89
C SER A 453 24.72 -35.81 11.91
N LEU A 454 23.42 -35.52 12.02
CA LEU A 454 22.37 -36.55 11.91
C LEU A 454 22.24 -37.13 10.50
N THR A 455 22.70 -36.45 9.44
CA THR A 455 22.72 -37.04 8.08
C THR A 455 23.82 -38.09 7.90
N GLN A 456 24.85 -38.05 8.74
CA GLN A 456 26.00 -38.95 8.65
C GLN A 456 25.71 -40.34 9.27
N GLU A 457 26.62 -41.30 9.06
CA GLU A 457 26.56 -42.62 9.69
C GLU A 457 26.89 -42.54 11.19
N SER A 458 27.99 -41.85 11.53
CA SER A 458 28.30 -41.44 12.90
C SER A 458 27.60 -40.13 13.19
N TYR A 459 26.74 -40.11 14.21
CA TYR A 459 25.97 -38.93 14.62
C TYR A 459 26.26 -38.53 16.07
N GLU A 460 27.38 -38.99 16.64
CA GLU A 460 27.81 -38.62 18.00
C GLU A 460 28.04 -37.11 18.14
N ASP A 461 28.59 -36.50 17.08
CA ASP A 461 28.84 -35.06 17.00
C ASP A 461 27.55 -34.24 17.14
N ALA A 462 26.39 -34.80 16.78
CA ALA A 462 25.11 -34.14 16.97
C ALA A 462 24.80 -33.87 18.45
N PHE A 463 25.20 -34.78 19.35
CA PHE A 463 25.03 -34.58 20.80
C PHE A 463 26.05 -33.59 21.36
N TYR A 464 27.28 -33.61 20.83
CA TYR A 464 28.29 -32.63 21.19
C TYR A 464 27.84 -31.20 20.87
N HIS A 465 27.36 -30.97 19.64
CA HIS A 465 26.83 -29.66 19.24
C HIS A 465 25.57 -29.27 20.00
N LEU A 466 24.72 -30.23 20.39
CA LEU A 466 23.55 -29.97 21.23
C LEU A 466 23.95 -29.46 22.62
N GLU A 467 24.97 -30.04 23.24
CA GLU A 467 25.48 -29.58 24.54
C GLU A 467 26.22 -28.23 24.41
N GLU A 468 27.01 -28.03 23.35
CA GLU A 468 27.66 -26.75 23.07
C GLU A 468 26.63 -25.62 22.89
N MET A 469 25.53 -25.90 22.17
CA MET A 469 24.40 -24.99 21.99
C MET A 469 23.75 -24.60 23.32
N LYS A 470 23.55 -25.55 24.24
CA LYS A 470 22.99 -25.29 25.58
C LYS A 470 23.97 -24.51 26.46
N ALA A 471 25.25 -24.86 26.39
CA ALA A 471 26.32 -24.17 27.13
C ALA A 471 26.46 -22.71 26.69
N ALA A 472 26.26 -22.43 25.41
CA ALA A 472 26.18 -21.07 24.86
C ALA A 472 24.90 -20.31 25.27
N GLY A 473 23.97 -20.93 26.00
CA GLY A 473 22.75 -20.32 26.52
C GLY A 473 21.56 -20.33 25.55
N PHE A 474 21.67 -21.04 24.42
CA PHE A 474 20.56 -21.17 23.47
C PHE A 474 19.61 -22.31 23.87
N THR A 475 18.32 -22.12 23.58
CA THR A 475 17.29 -23.15 23.77
C THR A 475 17.04 -23.89 22.45
N PRO A 476 17.30 -25.20 22.36
CA PRO A 476 17.06 -25.96 21.14
C PRO A 476 15.57 -25.97 20.77
N GLN A 477 15.27 -25.92 19.47
CA GLN A 477 13.90 -25.97 18.97
C GLN A 477 13.32 -27.37 19.08
N GLN A 478 11.99 -27.46 19.09
CA GLN A 478 11.28 -28.75 19.07
C GLN A 478 11.70 -29.59 17.84
N SER A 479 11.88 -28.98 16.67
CA SER A 479 12.32 -29.67 15.46
C SER A 479 13.67 -30.36 15.63
N THR A 480 14.61 -29.72 16.33
CA THR A 480 15.97 -30.25 16.58
C THR A 480 15.90 -31.50 17.44
N TYR A 481 15.14 -31.47 18.54
CA TYR A 481 14.90 -32.66 19.37
C TYR A 481 14.19 -33.77 18.60
N GLU A 482 13.18 -33.41 17.78
CA GLU A 482 12.48 -34.38 16.94
C GLU A 482 13.42 -35.06 15.92
N SER A 483 14.33 -34.32 15.28
CA SER A 483 15.34 -34.86 14.37
C SER A 483 16.28 -35.86 15.05
N ILE A 484 16.80 -35.51 16.24
CA ILE A 484 17.68 -36.38 17.02
C ILE A 484 16.96 -37.66 17.42
N VAL A 485 15.75 -37.54 17.97
CA VAL A 485 14.95 -38.69 18.42
C VAL A 485 14.61 -39.61 17.24
N ARG A 486 14.25 -39.08 16.07
CA ARG A 486 14.01 -39.90 14.87
C ARG A 486 15.24 -40.71 14.49
N LYS A 487 16.41 -40.06 14.39
CA LYS A 487 17.65 -40.73 14.00
C LYS A 487 18.05 -41.82 15.00
N CYS A 488 17.96 -41.53 16.31
CA CYS A 488 18.28 -42.50 17.35
C CYS A 488 17.32 -43.69 17.34
N ALA A 489 16.01 -43.44 17.19
CA ALA A 489 15.01 -44.51 17.14
C ALA A 489 15.13 -45.40 15.90
N LEU A 490 15.49 -44.82 14.74
CA LEU A 490 15.77 -45.56 13.51
C LEU A 490 17.04 -46.42 13.61
N ASN A 491 18.00 -46.02 14.43
CA ASN A 491 19.26 -46.74 14.63
C ASN A 491 19.25 -47.69 15.85
N GLY A 492 18.13 -47.75 16.59
CA GLY A 492 18.00 -48.59 17.79
C GLY A 492 18.80 -48.08 19.00
N ASP A 493 19.16 -46.81 19.01
CA ASP A 493 19.97 -46.18 20.05
C ASP A 493 19.11 -45.70 21.22
N GLU A 494 19.32 -46.27 22.41
CA GLU A 494 18.56 -45.99 23.64
C GLU A 494 18.54 -44.51 24.05
N ARG A 495 19.52 -43.71 23.60
CA ARG A 495 19.60 -42.26 23.85
C ARG A 495 18.37 -41.48 23.36
N TYR A 496 17.54 -42.05 22.47
CA TYR A 496 16.28 -41.44 22.05
C TYR A 496 15.33 -41.16 23.23
N THR A 497 15.37 -41.98 24.29
CA THR A 497 14.54 -41.81 25.48
C THR A 497 14.96 -40.60 26.31
N ILE A 498 16.28 -40.38 26.44
CA ILE A 498 16.87 -39.24 27.12
C ILE A 498 16.50 -37.95 26.40
N ALA A 499 16.67 -37.92 25.06
CA ALA A 499 16.28 -36.77 24.26
C ALA A 499 14.77 -36.47 24.32
N LEU A 500 13.91 -37.49 24.42
CA LEU A 500 12.46 -37.34 24.59
C LEU A 500 12.08 -36.75 25.95
N ASP A 501 12.75 -37.16 27.02
CA ASP A 501 12.46 -36.67 28.36
C ASP A 501 12.98 -35.24 28.54
N GLU A 502 14.17 -34.93 28.00
CA GLU A 502 14.70 -33.57 27.99
C GLU A 502 13.80 -32.61 27.19
N MET A 503 13.28 -33.06 26.04
CA MET A 503 12.33 -32.30 25.23
C MET A 503 11.05 -31.94 26.02
N LYS A 504 10.54 -32.88 26.84
CA LYS A 504 9.37 -32.62 27.70
C LYS A 504 9.70 -31.68 28.85
N GLU A 505 10.88 -31.82 29.46
CA GLU A 505 11.34 -30.95 30.55
C GLU A 505 11.46 -29.49 30.11
N LYS A 506 11.90 -29.26 28.86
CA LYS A 506 11.94 -27.94 28.24
C LYS A 506 10.56 -27.39 27.81
N GLY A 507 9.48 -28.15 28.04
CA GLY A 507 8.11 -27.73 27.77
C GLY A 507 7.64 -27.97 26.33
N HIS A 508 8.41 -28.69 25.51
CA HIS A 508 7.97 -29.07 24.17
C HIS A 508 7.10 -30.33 24.22
N VAL A 509 5.91 -30.26 23.63
CA VAL A 509 4.96 -31.39 23.61
C VAL A 509 5.11 -32.14 22.29
N PRO A 510 5.61 -33.40 22.30
CA PRO A 510 5.76 -34.18 21.08
C PRO A 510 4.40 -34.49 20.46
N SER A 511 4.28 -34.33 19.14
CA SER A 511 3.02 -34.58 18.45
C SER A 511 2.63 -36.08 18.51
N GLY A 512 1.33 -36.38 18.62
CA GLY A 512 0.84 -37.76 18.66
C GLY A 512 1.20 -38.64 17.44
N PRO A 513 1.28 -38.09 16.21
CA PRO A 513 1.83 -38.80 15.05
C PRO A 513 3.32 -39.13 15.21
N PHE A 514 4.12 -38.17 15.68
CA PHE A 514 5.55 -38.35 15.91
C PHE A 514 5.86 -39.44 16.94
N GLN A 515 5.12 -39.46 18.06
CA GLN A 515 5.27 -40.51 19.07
C GLN A 515 4.99 -41.91 18.51
N ARG A 516 3.99 -42.05 17.63
CA ARG A 516 3.69 -43.33 16.96
C ARG A 516 4.77 -43.73 15.97
N GLU A 517 5.33 -42.77 15.24
CA GLU A 517 6.44 -42.97 14.29
C GLU A 517 7.67 -43.53 15.03
N VAL A 518 8.11 -42.86 16.09
CA VAL A 518 9.26 -43.26 16.91
C VAL A 518 9.08 -44.67 17.51
N LEU A 519 7.90 -44.96 18.07
CA LEU A 519 7.59 -46.29 18.61
C LEU A 519 7.58 -47.39 17.55
N SER A 520 7.13 -47.07 16.32
CA SER A 520 7.14 -48.02 15.21
C SER A 520 8.55 -48.25 14.66
N ALA A 521 9.34 -47.19 14.52
CA ALA A 521 10.73 -47.24 14.06
C ALA A 521 11.56 -48.12 15.00
N TYR A 522 11.49 -47.87 16.31
CA TYR A 522 12.22 -48.65 17.30
C TYR A 522 11.80 -50.13 17.32
N LYS A 523 10.49 -50.42 17.31
CA LYS A 523 9.98 -51.81 17.26
C LYS A 523 10.48 -52.57 16.03
N ASN A 524 10.55 -51.93 14.88
CA ASN A 524 11.03 -52.56 13.66
C ASN A 524 12.53 -52.88 13.74
N VAL A 525 13.33 -52.03 14.38
CA VAL A 525 14.77 -52.28 14.63
C VAL A 525 14.95 -53.41 15.65
N SER A 526 14.19 -53.41 16.75
CA SER A 526 14.21 -54.47 17.75
C SER A 526 13.76 -55.84 17.21
N LEU A 527 12.94 -55.88 16.16
CA LEU A 527 12.54 -57.13 15.49
C LEU A 527 13.62 -57.67 14.54
N GLN A 528 14.59 -56.84 14.11
CA GLN A 528 15.69 -57.24 13.21
C GLN A 528 16.96 -57.66 13.97
N GLN A 529 17.08 -57.35 15.27
CA GLN A 529 18.14 -57.84 16.16
C GLN A 529 17.53 -58.81 17.20
N PRO A 530 17.58 -60.14 17.00
CA PRO A 530 16.87 -61.10 17.84
C PRO A 530 17.46 -61.31 19.25
N ASP A 531 18.62 -60.72 19.59
CA ASP A 531 19.35 -60.99 20.84
C ASP A 531 19.43 -59.79 21.81
N ALA A 532 18.31 -59.09 22.04
CA ALA A 532 18.19 -58.16 23.18
C ALA A 532 16.99 -58.55 24.07
N PRO A 533 17.16 -58.64 25.40
CA PRO A 533 16.16 -59.20 26.30
C PRO A 533 14.91 -58.31 26.34
N SER A 534 13.75 -58.95 26.22
CA SER A 534 12.43 -58.34 26.31
C SER A 534 12.23 -57.64 27.66
N THR A 535 12.38 -56.32 27.71
CA THR A 535 11.94 -55.53 28.87
C THR A 535 10.50 -55.08 28.63
N SER A 536 9.58 -55.82 29.22
CA SER A 536 8.22 -55.38 29.49
C SER A 536 8.24 -54.09 30.30
N PHE A 537 7.48 -53.08 29.85
CA PHE A 537 7.16 -51.89 30.63
C PHE A 537 6.61 -52.29 32.01
N SER A 538 7.44 -52.18 33.05
CA SER A 538 6.98 -52.13 34.43
C SER A 538 7.65 -50.94 35.11
N SER A 539 6.82 -50.02 35.58
CA SER A 539 7.20 -48.93 36.47
C SER A 539 7.99 -49.46 37.68
N HIS A 540 9.08 -48.77 38.00
CA HIS A 540 9.97 -48.95 39.16
C HIS A 540 11.01 -50.08 39.07
N GLY A 541 12.24 -49.68 38.78
CA GLY A 541 13.43 -50.50 39.01
C GLY A 541 14.71 -49.71 38.75
N ARG A 542 15.46 -49.39 39.82
CA ARG A 542 16.84 -48.92 39.71
C ARG A 542 17.67 -50.01 39.02
N GLY A 543 18.11 -49.75 37.79
CA GLY A 543 19.04 -50.58 37.04
C GLY A 543 20.42 -49.94 37.02
N VAL A 544 21.43 -50.73 37.36
CA VAL A 544 22.84 -50.37 37.52
C VAL A 544 23.45 -49.93 36.18
N LEU A 545 24.11 -48.77 36.16
CA LEU A 545 24.84 -48.24 35.00
C LEU A 545 26.16 -48.98 34.83
N ASP A 546 26.46 -49.44 33.61
CA ASP A 546 27.76 -50.04 33.26
C ASP A 546 28.71 -49.01 32.62
N GLY A 547 29.98 -49.13 33.01
CA GLY A 547 31.26 -48.65 32.45
C GLY A 547 31.45 -47.24 31.86
N SER A 548 30.50 -46.70 31.09
CA SER A 548 30.73 -45.54 30.21
C SER A 548 30.01 -44.29 30.68
N ALA A 549 28.83 -44.45 31.29
CA ALA A 549 28.02 -43.34 31.83
C ALA A 549 28.62 -42.72 33.09
N GLN A 550 29.46 -43.47 33.82
CA GLN A 550 30.09 -42.98 35.05
C GLN A 550 31.22 -41.96 34.75
N ARG A 551 31.89 -42.08 33.59
CA ARG A 551 32.85 -41.07 33.12
C ARG A 551 32.20 -39.76 32.65
N PHE A 552 30.91 -39.80 32.32
CA PHE A 552 30.13 -38.63 31.90
C PHE A 552 29.68 -37.77 33.09
N ILE A 553 29.62 -38.36 34.30
CA ILE A 553 29.18 -37.67 35.53
C ILE A 553 30.38 -37.24 36.40
N GLU A 554 31.49 -37.98 36.38
CA GLU A 554 32.67 -37.66 37.21
C GLU A 554 33.54 -36.51 36.66
N ALA A 555 33.31 -36.02 35.44
CA ALA A 555 34.02 -34.86 34.87
C ALA A 555 33.29 -33.52 35.07
N GLY A 556 32.42 -33.42 36.08
CA GLY A 556 31.83 -32.16 36.52
C GLY A 556 32.92 -31.10 36.80
N GLY A 557 33.03 -30.13 35.89
CA GLY A 557 33.89 -28.96 36.02
C GLY A 557 33.08 -27.68 36.00
N LEU A 558 32.29 -27.46 37.05
CA LEU A 558 31.94 -26.11 37.50
C LEU A 558 33.08 -25.63 38.41
N VAL A 559 33.94 -24.76 37.89
CA VAL A 559 34.45 -23.55 38.58
C VAL A 559 34.62 -22.46 37.55
#